data_AF-A0A7C1WGL8-F1
#
_entry.id   AF-A0A7C1WGL8-F1
#
_cell.length_a   1.000
_cell.length_b   1.000
_cell.length_c   1.000
_cell.angle_alpha   90.00
_cell.angle_beta   90.00
_cell.angle_gamma   90.00
#
_symmetry.space_group_name_H-M   'P 1'
#
loop_
_entity.id
_entity.type
_entity.pdbx_description
1 polymer ?
#
loop_
_entity_poly.entity_id
_entity_poly.type
_entity_poly.pdbx_seq_one_letter_code
_entity_poly.pdbx_strand_id
1 'polypeptide(L)'
;MTSPTARRTPSWLLALGREDPPAEIEVEGRTYRLGHVFKHDFFAFTGRYDGDEGSVVLKMGRKASFLFFPLSWIGRLHSWHESAVFRAVEDLDVVPRFTGRFGKHGLTHEYIEGHQLERGESVPPDFFDRLERGLEEIHRRGMAYVDLEKPENVLVGEDGSPWLFDFQISFRWPWRFGQNFFLTRWFRARFQESDHYHLRKLRRRCSPETMSPDELQASRRRPGHIRFYNGVTRPLTRLRRRILNRIDPVKKRGERGRIQHGSRRP
;
A
#
# COMPACT_ATOMS: atom_id res chain seq x y z
N MET A 1 6.52 -9.84 -42.18
CA MET A 1 7.05 -9.10 -41.01
C MET A 1 6.26 -9.52 -39.78
N THR A 2 6.79 -10.45 -39.00
CA THR A 2 6.19 -10.92 -37.75
C THR A 2 6.32 -9.84 -36.69
N SER A 3 5.18 -9.34 -36.17
CA SER A 3 5.17 -8.47 -34.99
C SER A 3 5.94 -9.14 -33.84
N PRO A 4 6.83 -8.42 -33.13
CA PRO A 4 7.50 -8.99 -31.97
C PRO A 4 6.43 -9.33 -30.93
N THR A 5 6.25 -10.62 -30.66
CA THR A 5 5.39 -11.10 -29.58
C THR A 5 5.85 -10.43 -28.30
N ALA A 6 5.05 -9.50 -27.78
CA ALA A 6 5.28 -8.89 -26.48
C ALA A 6 5.45 -10.03 -25.46
N ARG A 7 6.63 -10.17 -24.87
CA ARG A 7 6.92 -11.23 -23.90
C ARG A 7 5.91 -11.08 -22.75
N ARG A 8 5.00 -12.04 -22.61
CA ARG A 8 4.07 -12.10 -21.48
C ARG A 8 4.85 -12.48 -20.22
N THR A 9 4.56 -11.80 -19.11
CA THR A 9 5.12 -12.14 -17.80
C THR A 9 4.78 -13.60 -17.47
N PRO A 10 5.77 -14.45 -17.13
CA PRO A 10 5.52 -15.84 -16.76
C PRO A 10 4.51 -15.95 -15.61
N SER A 11 3.55 -16.87 -15.73
CA SER A 11 2.46 -17.04 -14.75
C SER A 11 2.94 -17.29 -13.32
N TRP A 12 4.06 -18.01 -13.13
CA TRP A 12 4.64 -18.23 -11.80
C TRP A 12 5.19 -16.95 -11.14
N LEU A 13 5.44 -15.90 -11.92
CA LEU A 13 5.79 -14.56 -11.43
C LEU A 13 4.58 -13.69 -11.08
N LEU A 14 3.35 -14.16 -11.36
CA LEU A 14 2.11 -13.48 -11.02
C LEU A 14 1.51 -14.08 -9.75
N ALA A 15 0.87 -13.23 -8.94
CA ALA A 15 0.30 -13.63 -7.65
C ALA A 15 -0.76 -14.74 -7.81
N LEU A 16 -1.55 -14.66 -8.87
CA LEU A 16 -2.64 -15.61 -9.17
C LEU A 16 -2.17 -16.80 -10.02
N GLY A 17 -0.91 -16.82 -10.46
CA GLY A 17 -0.39 -17.94 -11.21
C GLY A 17 -0.96 -17.98 -12.63
N ARG A 18 -1.56 -19.12 -12.97
CA ARG A 18 -2.27 -19.32 -14.25
C ARG A 18 -3.73 -18.88 -14.19
N GLU A 19 -4.25 -18.57 -13.00
CA GLU A 19 -5.60 -18.08 -12.85
C GLU A 19 -5.65 -16.61 -13.29
N ASP A 20 -6.65 -16.30 -14.13
CA ASP A 20 -6.96 -14.91 -14.46
C ASP A 20 -7.57 -14.22 -13.23
N PRO A 21 -7.41 -12.88 -13.11
CA PRO A 21 -8.20 -12.11 -12.17
C PRO A 21 -9.69 -12.37 -12.36
N PRO A 22 -10.49 -12.44 -11.28
CA PRO A 22 -11.92 -12.67 -11.42
C PRO A 22 -12.54 -11.56 -12.27
N ALA A 23 -13.31 -11.92 -13.30
CA ALA A 23 -13.96 -10.93 -14.16
C ALA A 23 -15.10 -10.21 -13.42
N GLU A 24 -15.78 -10.92 -12.52
CA GLU A 24 -16.84 -10.40 -11.67
C GLU A 24 -16.61 -10.86 -10.23
N ILE A 25 -17.03 -10.03 -9.26
CA ILE A 25 -17.03 -10.34 -7.83
C ILE A 25 -18.34 -9.92 -7.19
N GLU A 26 -18.71 -10.61 -6.12
CA GLU A 26 -19.85 -10.23 -5.28
C GLU A 26 -19.32 -9.70 -3.94
N VAL A 27 -19.77 -8.49 -3.57
CA VAL A 27 -19.41 -7.81 -2.32
C VAL A 27 -20.68 -7.21 -1.73
N GLU A 28 -20.98 -7.52 -0.46
CA GLU A 28 -22.18 -7.03 0.24
C GLU A 28 -23.50 -7.28 -0.54
N GLY A 29 -23.60 -8.41 -1.27
CA GLY A 29 -24.78 -8.78 -2.07
C GLY A 29 -24.90 -8.06 -3.41
N ARG A 30 -23.84 -7.35 -3.84
CA ARG A 30 -23.80 -6.58 -5.10
C ARG A 30 -22.71 -7.12 -6.01
N THR A 31 -22.98 -7.11 -7.31
CA THR A 31 -22.05 -7.57 -8.34
C THR A 31 -21.22 -6.41 -8.86
N TYR A 32 -19.90 -6.61 -8.93
CA TYR A 32 -18.95 -5.66 -9.51
C TYR A 32 -18.13 -6.35 -10.61
N ARG A 33 -17.79 -5.61 -11.67
CA ARG A 33 -17.03 -6.11 -12.83
C ARG A 33 -15.64 -5.51 -12.88
N LEU A 34 -14.63 -6.29 -13.26
CA LEU A 34 -13.27 -5.81 -13.38
C LEU A 34 -13.18 -4.68 -14.42
N GLY A 35 -12.88 -3.47 -13.94
CA GLY A 35 -12.71 -2.30 -14.80
C GLY A 35 -11.25 -2.00 -15.11
N HIS A 36 -10.40 -2.00 -14.07
CA HIS A 36 -8.99 -1.61 -14.21
C HIS A 36 -8.06 -2.44 -13.34
N VAL A 37 -6.93 -2.89 -13.88
CA VAL A 37 -5.89 -3.60 -13.12
C VAL A 37 -4.79 -2.61 -12.75
N PHE A 38 -4.62 -2.32 -11.47
CA PHE A 38 -3.54 -1.47 -10.98
C PHE A 38 -2.21 -2.22 -10.91
N LYS A 39 -2.25 -3.47 -10.47
CA LYS A 39 -1.04 -4.23 -10.19
C LYS A 39 -1.29 -5.72 -10.28
N HIS A 40 -0.40 -6.44 -10.96
CA HIS A 40 -0.34 -7.91 -10.89
C HIS A 40 1.11 -8.35 -10.83
N ASP A 41 1.66 -8.44 -9.63
CA ASP A 41 3.06 -8.82 -9.41
C ASP A 41 3.17 -10.16 -8.68
N PHE A 42 4.39 -10.51 -8.27
CA PHE A 42 4.67 -11.76 -7.58
C PHE A 42 3.90 -11.94 -6.27
N PHE A 43 3.62 -10.87 -5.55
CA PHE A 43 3.04 -10.92 -4.21
C PHE A 43 1.54 -10.70 -4.20
N ALA A 44 1.04 -9.79 -5.02
CA ALA A 44 -0.37 -9.43 -5.02
C ALA A 44 -0.91 -9.04 -6.41
N PHE A 45 -2.21 -9.26 -6.56
CA PHE A 45 -3.07 -8.64 -7.55
C PHE A 45 -3.85 -7.51 -6.88
N THR A 46 -4.04 -6.40 -7.59
CA THR A 46 -4.87 -5.26 -7.16
C THR A 46 -5.58 -4.68 -8.39
N GLY A 47 -6.90 -4.56 -8.32
CA GLY A 47 -7.72 -4.01 -9.40
C GLY A 47 -8.98 -3.32 -8.88
N ARG A 48 -9.48 -2.36 -9.68
CA ARG A 48 -10.76 -1.69 -9.49
C ARG A 48 -11.86 -2.50 -10.16
N TYR A 49 -12.95 -2.69 -9.44
CA TYR A 49 -14.17 -3.34 -9.90
C TYR A 49 -15.31 -2.33 -9.83
N ASP A 50 -16.02 -2.17 -10.93
CA ASP A 50 -17.07 -1.17 -11.13
C ASP A 50 -18.45 -1.84 -10.97
N GLY A 51 -19.33 -1.22 -10.19
CA GLY A 51 -20.71 -1.66 -9.96
C GLY A 51 -21.68 -0.48 -10.04
N ASP A 52 -22.97 -0.75 -9.85
CA ASP A 52 -24.02 0.26 -10.08
C ASP A 52 -24.00 1.42 -9.05
N GLU A 53 -23.55 1.15 -7.83
CA GLU A 53 -23.45 2.13 -6.74
C GLU A 53 -22.01 2.58 -6.45
N GLY A 54 -21.13 2.50 -7.45
CA GLY A 54 -19.73 2.91 -7.36
C GLY A 54 -18.75 1.76 -7.51
N SER A 55 -17.49 2.01 -7.14
CA SER A 55 -16.39 1.09 -7.39
C SER A 55 -15.74 0.60 -6.10
N VAL A 56 -15.18 -0.61 -6.16
CA VAL A 56 -14.40 -1.21 -5.08
C VAL A 56 -13.02 -1.60 -5.59
N VAL A 57 -12.05 -1.65 -4.69
CA VAL A 57 -10.73 -2.22 -4.97
C VAL A 57 -10.68 -3.63 -4.41
N LEU A 58 -10.36 -4.60 -5.27
CA LEU A 58 -10.00 -5.94 -4.85
C LEU A 58 -8.49 -6.07 -4.77
N LYS A 59 -7.99 -6.48 -3.61
CA LYS A 59 -6.61 -6.90 -3.42
C LYS A 59 -6.57 -8.38 -3.10
N MET A 60 -5.79 -9.15 -3.86
CA MET A 60 -5.58 -10.58 -3.64
C MET A 60 -4.09 -10.87 -3.44
N GLY A 61 -3.76 -11.49 -2.31
CA GLY A 61 -2.44 -12.03 -2.04
C GLY A 61 -2.13 -13.27 -2.90
N ARG A 62 -0.86 -13.64 -2.92
CA ARG A 62 -0.34 -14.76 -3.71
C ARG A 62 -1.09 -16.07 -3.45
N LYS A 63 -1.49 -16.73 -4.55
CA LYS A 63 -1.98 -18.11 -4.62
C LYS A 63 -0.96 -19.05 -5.29
N ALA A 64 -0.14 -18.54 -6.20
CA ALA A 64 0.80 -19.33 -6.97
C ALA A 64 1.93 -19.94 -6.13
N SER A 65 2.35 -21.15 -6.48
CA SER A 65 3.58 -21.76 -5.95
C SER A 65 4.83 -21.14 -6.61
N PHE A 66 5.98 -21.23 -5.96
CA PHE A 66 7.27 -20.82 -6.54
C PHE A 66 8.33 -21.90 -6.27
N LEU A 67 8.98 -22.40 -7.32
CA LEU A 67 10.01 -23.45 -7.22
C LEU A 67 9.61 -24.58 -6.25
N PHE A 68 8.43 -25.18 -6.47
CA PHE A 68 7.83 -26.25 -5.66
C PHE A 68 7.37 -25.86 -4.24
N PHE A 69 7.62 -24.64 -3.77
CA PHE A 69 7.11 -24.16 -2.50
C PHE A 69 5.68 -23.61 -2.65
N PRO A 70 4.69 -24.14 -1.89
CA PRO A 70 3.35 -23.57 -1.86
C PRO A 70 3.41 -22.26 -1.07
N LEU A 71 3.31 -21.12 -1.76
CA LEU A 71 3.35 -19.79 -1.15
C LEU A 71 1.95 -19.20 -0.88
N SER A 72 0.89 -19.99 -1.05
CA SER A 72 -0.49 -19.55 -0.82
C SER A 72 -0.76 -19.14 0.63
N TRP A 73 -0.08 -19.78 1.59
CA TRP A 73 -0.21 -19.44 3.01
C TRP A 73 0.26 -18.01 3.31
N ILE A 74 1.24 -17.48 2.57
CA ILE A 74 1.68 -16.08 2.70
C ILE A 74 0.55 -15.15 2.27
N GLY A 75 -0.09 -15.43 1.13
CA GLY A 75 -1.24 -14.65 0.66
C GLY A 75 -2.41 -14.67 1.65
N ARG A 76 -2.67 -15.82 2.28
CA ARG A 76 -3.69 -15.94 3.34
C ARG A 76 -3.35 -15.13 4.58
N LEU A 77 -2.09 -15.19 5.02
CA LEU A 77 -1.61 -14.44 6.18
C LEU A 77 -1.70 -12.93 5.93
N HIS A 78 -1.25 -12.46 4.77
CA HIS A 78 -1.35 -11.05 4.39
C HIS A 78 -2.80 -10.58 4.34
N SER A 79 -3.69 -11.32 3.63
CA SER A 79 -5.12 -10.98 3.57
C SER A 79 -5.76 -10.94 4.96
N TRP A 80 -5.46 -11.92 5.82
CA TRP A 80 -5.97 -11.93 7.19
C TRP A 80 -5.47 -10.74 8.00
N HIS A 81 -4.16 -10.46 7.97
CA HIS A 81 -3.54 -9.37 8.70
C HIS A 81 -4.09 -8.01 8.23
N GLU A 82 -4.07 -7.76 6.92
CA GLU A 82 -4.51 -6.50 6.33
C GLU A 82 -6.02 -6.27 6.59
N SER A 83 -6.85 -7.32 6.48
CA SER A 83 -8.27 -7.22 6.86
C SER A 83 -8.45 -6.90 8.35
N ALA A 84 -7.59 -7.43 9.22
CA ALA A 84 -7.65 -7.17 10.65
C ALA A 84 -7.17 -5.76 11.02
N VAL A 85 -6.27 -5.17 10.21
CA VAL A 85 -5.88 -3.76 10.34
C VAL A 85 -7.01 -2.88 9.84
N PHE A 86 -7.52 -3.10 8.63
CA PHE A 86 -8.64 -2.33 8.07
C PHE A 86 -9.83 -2.24 9.02
N ARG A 87 -10.33 -3.38 9.54
CA ARG A 87 -11.42 -3.39 10.53
C ARG A 87 -11.12 -2.61 11.81
N ALA A 88 -9.86 -2.44 12.16
CA ALA A 88 -9.45 -1.72 13.34
C ALA A 88 -9.29 -0.21 13.08
N VAL A 89 -9.43 0.27 11.84
CA VAL A 89 -9.22 1.67 11.43
C VAL A 89 -10.24 2.18 10.41
N GLU A 90 -11.25 1.40 10.04
CA GLU A 90 -12.22 1.71 8.97
C GLU A 90 -13.14 2.89 9.29
N ASP A 91 -13.21 3.30 10.56
CA ASP A 91 -13.95 4.46 11.05
C ASP A 91 -13.16 5.78 10.97
N LEU A 92 -11.91 5.74 10.49
CA LEU A 92 -11.09 6.95 10.31
C LEU A 92 -11.37 7.59 8.96
N ASP A 93 -11.59 8.91 8.95
CA ASP A 93 -11.85 9.69 7.73
C ASP A 93 -10.72 9.64 6.69
N VAL A 94 -9.52 9.18 7.08
CA VAL A 94 -8.36 9.02 6.20
C VAL A 94 -8.17 7.59 5.70
N VAL A 95 -9.11 6.68 5.97
CA VAL A 95 -9.01 5.27 5.58
C VAL A 95 -10.24 4.87 4.78
N PRO A 96 -10.09 4.27 3.59
CA PRO A 96 -11.23 3.82 2.79
C PRO A 96 -12.11 2.83 3.55
N ARG A 97 -13.43 2.88 3.33
CA ARG A 97 -14.36 1.94 3.96
C ARG A 97 -13.98 0.51 3.60
N PHE A 98 -13.85 -0.35 4.61
CA PHE A 98 -13.57 -1.76 4.40
C PHE A 98 -14.86 -2.51 4.04
N THR A 99 -14.93 -3.06 2.82
CA THR A 99 -16.15 -3.73 2.32
C THR A 99 -16.14 -5.25 2.59
N GLY A 100 -15.00 -5.79 3.04
CA GLY A 100 -14.94 -7.15 3.58
C GLY A 100 -13.83 -8.02 2.99
N ARG A 101 -13.91 -9.31 3.30
CA ARG A 101 -12.94 -10.30 2.81
C ARG A 101 -13.44 -10.94 1.52
N PHE A 102 -12.54 -11.09 0.55
CA PHE A 102 -12.80 -11.85 -0.67
C PHE A 102 -12.10 -13.21 -0.59
N GLY A 103 -12.85 -14.22 -0.13
CA GLY A 103 -12.31 -15.54 0.15
C GLY A 103 -11.17 -15.53 1.18
N LYS A 104 -10.23 -16.48 1.04
CA LYS A 104 -9.11 -16.64 2.00
C LYS A 104 -7.88 -15.78 1.70
N HIS A 105 -7.77 -15.28 0.47
CA HIS A 105 -6.56 -14.62 -0.04
C HIS A 105 -6.80 -13.15 -0.42
N GLY A 106 -8.04 -12.68 -0.40
CA GLY A 106 -8.37 -11.34 -0.84
C GLY A 106 -9.16 -10.55 0.19
N LEU A 107 -9.22 -9.25 -0.06
CA LEU A 107 -10.03 -8.30 0.66
C LEU A 107 -10.48 -7.20 -0.30
N THR A 108 -11.59 -6.57 0.03
CA THR A 108 -12.15 -5.45 -0.72
C THR A 108 -12.30 -4.24 0.18
N HIS A 109 -12.11 -3.06 -0.40
CA HIS A 109 -12.41 -1.78 0.21
C HIS A 109 -12.95 -0.82 -0.85
N GLU A 110 -13.54 0.28 -0.41
CA GLU A 110 -14.02 1.35 -1.27
C GLU A 110 -12.91 1.89 -2.18
N TYR A 111 -13.26 2.18 -3.43
CA TYR A 111 -12.38 2.90 -4.33
C TYR A 111 -12.52 4.39 -4.07
N ILE A 112 -11.39 5.05 -3.80
CA ILE A 112 -11.34 6.50 -3.64
C ILE A 112 -10.91 7.13 -4.96
N GLU A 113 -11.74 8.03 -5.47
CA GLU A 113 -11.41 8.85 -6.65
C GLU A 113 -10.31 9.85 -6.29
N GLY A 114 -9.30 9.95 -7.15
CA GLY A 114 -8.13 10.78 -6.93
C GLY A 114 -6.85 10.15 -7.49
N HIS A 115 -5.71 10.54 -6.93
CA HIS A 115 -4.40 10.08 -7.40
C HIS A 115 -3.39 9.87 -6.27
N GLN A 116 -2.38 9.06 -6.55
CA GLN A 116 -1.26 8.87 -5.63
C GLN A 116 -0.49 10.17 -5.46
N LEU A 117 -0.19 10.56 -4.21
CA LEU A 117 0.55 11.76 -3.90
C LEU A 117 1.90 11.75 -4.62
N GLU A 118 2.15 12.78 -5.42
CA GLU A 118 3.41 12.93 -6.14
C GLU A 118 4.46 13.64 -5.27
N ARG A 119 5.73 13.42 -5.61
CA ARG A 119 6.83 14.00 -4.85
C ARG A 119 6.89 15.51 -5.07
N GLY A 120 6.60 16.27 -4.02
CA GLY A 120 6.64 17.74 -4.07
C GLY A 120 5.41 18.35 -4.71
N GLU A 121 4.34 17.57 -4.81
CA GLU A 121 3.01 18.05 -5.15
C GLU A 121 2.52 19.06 -4.11
N SER A 122 1.85 20.11 -4.57
CA SER A 122 1.17 21.05 -3.67
C SER A 122 -0.17 20.46 -3.26
N VAL A 123 -0.42 20.41 -1.97
CA VAL A 123 -1.65 19.86 -1.36
C VAL A 123 -2.34 20.92 -0.51
N PRO A 124 -3.64 20.75 -0.19
CA PRO A 124 -4.34 21.69 0.70
C PRO A 124 -3.61 21.90 2.04
N PRO A 125 -3.70 23.10 2.63
CA PRO A 125 -2.94 23.44 3.86
C PRO A 125 -3.19 22.49 5.03
N ASP A 126 -4.40 21.96 5.17
CA ASP A 126 -4.82 21.06 6.25
C ASP A 126 -4.60 19.57 5.91
N PHE A 127 -4.08 19.24 4.72
CA PHE A 127 -3.86 17.86 4.26
C PHE A 127 -2.99 17.06 5.24
N PHE A 128 -1.82 17.59 5.59
CA PHE A 128 -0.90 16.89 6.50
C PHE A 128 -1.41 16.86 7.93
N ASP A 129 -2.22 17.85 8.35
CA ASP A 129 -2.82 17.85 9.69
C ASP A 129 -3.92 16.79 9.80
N ARG A 130 -4.73 16.59 8.76
CA ARG A 130 -5.69 15.47 8.66
C ARG A 130 -4.97 14.13 8.69
N LEU A 131 -3.92 13.99 7.88
CA LEU A 131 -3.12 12.77 7.80
C LEU A 131 -2.43 12.44 9.14
N GLU A 132 -1.90 13.44 9.83
CA GLU A 132 -1.28 13.30 11.15
C GLU A 132 -2.31 12.84 12.19
N ARG A 133 -3.48 13.47 12.25
CA ARG A 133 -4.56 13.06 13.17
C ARG A 133 -4.97 11.60 12.98
N GLY A 134 -5.15 11.17 11.74
CA GLY A 134 -5.48 9.78 11.44
C GLY A 134 -4.35 8.81 11.83
N LEU A 135 -3.09 9.18 11.56
CA LEU A 135 -1.93 8.38 11.91
C LEU A 135 -1.74 8.24 13.43
N GLU A 136 -1.94 9.32 14.19
CA GLU A 136 -1.93 9.32 15.65
C GLU A 136 -3.02 8.41 16.23
N GLU A 137 -4.20 8.41 15.61
CA GLU A 137 -5.30 7.54 16.03
C GLU A 137 -4.98 6.05 15.75
N ILE A 138 -4.36 5.73 14.61
CA ILE A 138 -3.79 4.39 14.35
C ILE A 138 -2.79 4.02 15.46
N HIS A 139 -1.91 4.95 15.84
CA HIS A 139 -0.90 4.73 16.88
C HIS A 139 -1.50 4.51 18.26
N ARG A 140 -2.53 5.27 18.61
CA ARG A 140 -3.29 5.16 19.88
C ARG A 140 -3.97 3.79 20.00
N ARG A 141 -4.39 3.20 18.89
CA ARG A 141 -4.94 1.83 18.82
C ARG A 141 -3.86 0.74 18.89
N GLY A 142 -2.61 1.10 19.17
CA GLY A 142 -1.51 0.14 19.34
C GLY A 142 -0.95 -0.39 18.03
N MET A 143 -1.17 0.32 16.92
CA MET A 143 -0.70 -0.06 15.58
C MET A 143 0.35 0.94 15.06
N ALA A 144 0.97 0.61 13.93
CA ALA A 144 1.78 1.54 13.14
C ALA A 144 1.59 1.25 11.66
N TYR A 145 1.58 2.28 10.81
CA TYR A 145 1.33 2.14 9.37
C TYR A 145 2.55 1.56 8.63
N VAL A 146 3.76 1.98 9.00
CA VAL A 146 5.09 1.49 8.55
C VAL A 146 5.47 1.83 7.10
N ASP A 147 4.52 2.05 6.18
CA ASP A 147 4.82 2.26 4.75
C ASP A 147 4.77 3.73 4.28
N LEU A 148 4.82 4.71 5.19
CA LEU A 148 4.78 6.15 4.84
C LEU A 148 6.05 6.67 4.15
N GLU A 149 7.08 5.84 3.93
CA GLU A 149 8.34 6.30 3.33
C GLU A 149 8.16 6.88 1.92
N LYS A 150 7.19 6.31 1.18
CA LYS A 150 6.88 6.60 -0.22
C LYS A 150 5.60 7.44 -0.33
N PRO A 151 5.66 8.62 -0.99
CA PRO A 151 4.46 9.40 -1.29
C PRO A 151 3.37 8.58 -1.96
N GLU A 152 3.74 7.62 -2.81
CA GLU A 152 2.82 6.80 -3.60
C GLU A 152 1.89 5.90 -2.77
N ASN A 153 2.14 5.79 -1.46
CA ASN A 153 1.29 5.05 -0.52
C ASN A 153 0.24 5.94 0.19
N VAL A 154 0.22 7.23 -0.14
CA VAL A 154 -0.82 8.18 0.26
C VAL A 154 -1.56 8.60 -1.00
N LEU A 155 -2.89 8.60 -0.95
CA LEU A 155 -3.75 9.08 -2.04
C LEU A 155 -4.30 10.46 -1.68
N VAL A 156 -4.37 11.33 -2.67
CA VAL A 156 -5.03 12.64 -2.61
C VAL A 156 -6.38 12.44 -3.28
N GLY A 157 -7.46 12.58 -2.51
CA GLY A 157 -8.83 12.50 -3.03
C GLY A 157 -9.15 13.68 -3.95
N GLU A 158 -10.16 13.55 -4.80
CA GLU A 158 -10.65 14.68 -5.61
C GLU A 158 -11.10 15.89 -4.76
N ASP A 159 -11.55 15.63 -3.53
CA ASP A 159 -11.91 16.64 -2.53
C ASP A 159 -10.68 17.26 -1.81
N GLY A 160 -9.47 16.79 -2.15
CA GLY A 160 -8.23 17.20 -1.51
C GLY A 160 -7.95 16.52 -0.17
N SER A 161 -8.74 15.53 0.25
CA SER A 161 -8.51 14.80 1.50
C SER A 161 -7.38 13.75 1.36
N PRO A 162 -6.59 13.50 2.42
CA PRO A 162 -5.58 12.45 2.42
C PRO A 162 -6.19 11.07 2.72
N TRP A 163 -5.74 10.05 1.99
CA TRP A 163 -6.15 8.67 2.20
C TRP A 163 -4.95 7.74 2.37
N LEU A 164 -4.96 6.96 3.44
CA LEU A 164 -4.04 5.85 3.71
C LEU A 164 -4.65 4.55 3.19
N PHE A 165 -3.91 3.87 2.34
CA PHE A 165 -4.28 2.57 1.79
C PHE A 165 -3.07 1.62 1.85
N ASP A 166 -3.29 0.34 1.57
CA ASP A 166 -2.25 -0.71 1.65
C ASP A 166 -1.66 -0.91 3.06
N PHE A 167 -2.41 -1.61 3.92
CA PHE A 167 -1.95 -1.95 5.28
C PHE A 167 -1.18 -3.28 5.34
N GLN A 168 -0.67 -3.78 4.21
CA GLN A 168 -0.10 -5.12 4.13
C GLN A 168 1.13 -5.31 5.04
N ILE A 169 1.91 -4.25 5.24
CA ILE A 169 3.13 -4.26 6.08
C ILE A 169 2.95 -3.51 7.41
N SER A 170 1.74 -3.05 7.70
CA SER A 170 1.46 -2.34 8.94
C SER A 170 1.76 -3.21 10.16
N PHE A 171 2.20 -2.58 11.24
CA PHE A 171 2.44 -3.31 12.47
C PHE A 171 1.15 -3.39 13.29
N ARG A 172 0.69 -4.62 13.52
CA ARG A 172 -0.36 -4.93 14.49
C ARG A 172 -0.02 -6.23 15.19
N TRP A 173 0.05 -6.21 16.51
CA TRP A 173 0.26 -7.43 17.28
C TRP A 173 -0.99 -8.32 17.20
N PRO A 174 -0.89 -9.56 16.69
CA PRO A 174 -2.07 -10.35 16.35
C PRO A 174 -2.79 -10.96 17.56
N TRP A 175 -2.12 -11.07 18.70
CA TRP A 175 -2.62 -11.74 19.90
C TRP A 175 -3.17 -10.75 20.92
N ARG A 176 -4.13 -11.16 21.76
CA ARG A 176 -4.60 -10.33 22.88
C ARG A 176 -3.56 -10.23 24.00
N PHE A 177 -2.84 -11.31 24.24
CA PHE A 177 -1.72 -11.34 25.19
C PHE A 177 -0.44 -10.80 24.54
N GLY A 178 0.52 -10.36 25.35
CA GLY A 178 1.83 -9.91 24.86
C GLY A 178 1.87 -8.54 24.18
N GLN A 179 0.72 -7.85 24.03
CA GLN A 179 0.65 -6.47 23.49
C GLN A 179 1.44 -5.47 24.35
N ASN A 180 1.46 -5.72 25.66
CA ASN A 180 2.17 -4.92 26.67
C ASN A 180 3.53 -5.50 27.07
N PHE A 181 3.95 -6.61 26.44
CA PHE A 181 5.29 -7.13 26.66
C PHE A 181 6.34 -6.14 26.17
N PHE A 182 7.46 -6.02 26.89
CA PHE A 182 8.42 -4.94 26.66
C PHE A 182 8.98 -4.92 25.24
N LEU A 183 9.27 -6.08 24.64
CA LEU A 183 9.73 -6.16 23.25
C LEU A 183 8.66 -5.69 22.26
N THR A 184 7.42 -6.13 22.42
CA THR A 184 6.30 -5.71 21.56
C THR A 184 6.07 -4.19 21.65
N ARG A 185 6.10 -3.64 22.87
CA ARG A 185 6.03 -2.20 23.11
C ARG A 185 7.19 -1.46 22.45
N TRP A 186 8.40 -2.01 22.57
CA TRP A 186 9.60 -1.43 21.98
C TRP A 186 9.52 -1.40 20.45
N PHE A 187 9.18 -2.53 19.80
CA PHE A 187 9.02 -2.58 18.34
C PHE A 187 7.93 -1.62 17.86
N ARG A 188 6.77 -1.62 18.52
CA ARG A 188 5.68 -0.70 18.22
C ARG A 188 6.14 0.75 18.28
N ALA A 189 6.82 1.14 19.36
CA ALA A 189 7.32 2.50 19.52
C ALA A 189 8.33 2.89 18.41
N ARG A 190 9.17 1.95 17.94
CA ARG A 190 10.09 2.20 16.82
C ARG A 190 9.36 2.36 15.49
N PHE A 191 8.32 1.56 15.25
CA PHE A 191 7.51 1.70 14.04
C PHE A 191 6.71 3.01 14.02
N GLN A 192 6.12 3.40 15.14
CA GLN A 192 5.42 4.68 15.30
C GLN A 192 6.37 5.87 15.11
N GLU A 193 7.58 5.81 15.68
CA GLU A 193 8.62 6.82 15.48
C GLU A 193 9.04 6.92 14.00
N SER A 194 9.14 5.78 13.30
CA SER A 194 9.40 5.74 11.87
C SER A 194 8.28 6.41 11.05
N ASP A 195 7.02 6.18 11.41
CA ASP A 195 5.87 6.82 10.78
C ASP A 195 5.91 8.34 10.93
N HIS A 196 6.13 8.88 12.14
CA HIS A 196 6.26 10.33 12.35
C HIS A 196 7.42 10.92 11.55
N TYR A 197 8.57 10.24 11.51
CA TYR A 197 9.70 10.72 10.73
C TYR A 197 9.35 10.78 9.24
N HIS A 198 8.65 9.77 8.70
CA HIS A 198 8.26 9.74 7.30
C HIS A 198 7.18 10.77 6.97
N LEU A 199 6.20 10.96 7.86
CA LEU A 199 5.20 12.02 7.73
C LEU A 199 5.85 13.41 7.66
N ARG A 200 6.74 13.74 8.61
CA ARG A 200 7.50 15.01 8.61
C ARG A 200 8.35 15.16 7.35
N LYS A 201 8.91 14.07 6.85
CA LYS A 201 9.68 14.05 5.59
C LYS A 201 8.80 14.31 4.37
N LEU A 202 7.55 13.84 4.35
CA LEU A 202 6.56 14.12 3.31
C LEU A 202 6.11 15.58 3.38
N ARG A 203 5.68 16.05 4.56
CA ARG A 203 5.26 17.46 4.79
C ARG A 203 6.32 18.45 4.33
N ARG A 204 7.59 18.24 4.72
CA ARG A 204 8.71 19.10 4.25
C ARG A 204 8.85 19.15 2.72
N ARG A 205 8.51 18.07 2.01
CA ARG A 205 8.70 18.00 0.56
C ARG A 205 7.55 18.65 -0.21
N CYS A 206 6.33 18.50 0.29
CA CYS A 206 5.12 18.95 -0.40
C CYS A 206 4.66 20.34 0.07
N SER A 207 4.85 20.65 1.36
CA SER A 207 4.36 21.88 1.98
C SER A 207 5.35 22.45 3.01
N PRO A 208 6.62 22.74 2.64
CA PRO A 208 7.61 23.27 3.58
C PRO A 208 7.19 24.60 4.24
N GLU A 209 6.37 25.40 3.59
CA GLU A 209 5.82 26.67 4.07
C GLU A 209 4.87 26.53 5.27
N THR A 210 4.28 25.33 5.45
CA THR A 210 3.40 25.02 6.59
C THR A 210 4.16 24.57 7.84
N MET A 211 5.49 24.51 7.78
CA MET A 211 6.34 24.04 8.87
C MET A 211 7.14 25.20 9.46
N SER A 212 7.26 25.23 10.80
CA SER A 212 8.16 26.17 11.45
C SER A 212 9.64 25.86 11.13
N PRO A 213 10.54 26.85 11.25
CA PRO A 213 11.97 26.64 11.01
C PRO A 213 12.58 25.51 11.85
N ASP A 214 12.13 25.35 13.10
CA ASP A 214 12.59 24.32 14.02
C ASP A 214 12.11 22.93 13.59
N GLU A 215 10.87 22.79 13.15
CA GLU A 215 10.32 21.53 12.61
C GLU A 215 11.02 21.14 11.30
N LEU A 216 11.31 22.12 10.44
CA LEU A 216 12.10 21.91 9.23
C LEU A 216 13.50 21.40 9.55
N GLN A 217 14.16 21.95 10.57
CA GLN A 217 15.46 21.46 11.00
C GLN A 217 15.38 20.05 11.63
N ALA A 218 14.41 19.83 12.52
CA ALA A 218 14.21 18.54 13.20
C ALA A 218 13.90 17.42 12.19
N SER A 219 13.08 17.68 11.18
CA SER A 219 12.74 16.70 10.14
C SER A 219 13.96 16.21 9.34
N ARG A 220 15.07 16.98 9.31
CA ARG A 220 16.31 16.60 8.61
C ARG A 220 17.13 15.59 9.41
N ARG A 221 16.93 15.53 10.74
CA ARG A 221 17.62 14.59 11.61
C ARG A 221 17.05 13.19 11.39
N ARG A 222 17.89 12.28 10.89
CA ARG A 222 17.50 10.89 10.63
C ARG A 222 17.67 10.06 11.89
N PRO A 223 16.61 9.38 12.39
CA PRO A 223 16.73 8.46 13.51
C PRO A 223 17.79 7.37 13.26
N GLY A 224 18.50 6.97 14.32
CA GLY A 224 19.58 5.98 14.23
C GLY A 224 19.12 4.63 13.67
N HIS A 225 17.93 4.17 14.06
CA HIS A 225 17.35 2.92 13.58
C HIS A 225 17.03 2.96 12.07
N ILE A 226 16.61 4.11 11.53
CA ILE A 226 16.40 4.30 10.08
C ILE A 226 17.74 4.28 9.33
N ARG A 227 18.81 4.82 9.92
CA ARG A 227 20.15 4.73 9.33
C ARG A 227 20.65 3.30 9.27
N PHE A 228 20.47 2.54 10.36
CA PHE A 228 20.83 1.12 10.42
C PHE A 228 20.03 0.29 9.41
N TYR A 229 18.70 0.43 9.40
CA TYR A 229 17.82 -0.24 8.44
C TYR A 229 18.24 0.05 7.00
N ASN A 230 18.47 1.32 6.65
CA ASN A 230 18.96 1.70 5.32
C ASN A 230 20.33 1.08 4.98
N GLY A 231 21.22 0.95 5.97
CA GLY A 231 22.52 0.31 5.81
C GLY A 231 22.38 -1.16 5.39
N VAL A 232 21.42 -1.88 5.98
CA VAL A 232 21.18 -3.30 5.73
C VAL A 232 20.34 -3.54 4.46
N THR A 233 19.27 -2.77 4.24
CA THR A 233 18.30 -3.07 3.18
C THR A 233 18.69 -2.53 1.81
N ARG A 234 19.47 -1.45 1.72
CA ARG A 234 19.95 -0.91 0.43
C ARG A 234 20.80 -1.90 -0.38
N PRO A 235 21.81 -2.58 0.19
CA PRO A 235 22.58 -3.57 -0.58
C PRO A 235 21.70 -4.74 -1.04
N LEU A 236 20.84 -5.26 -0.17
CA LEU A 236 19.89 -6.34 -0.50
C LEU A 236 18.92 -5.92 -1.61
N THR A 237 18.37 -4.71 -1.56
CA THR A 237 17.46 -4.18 -2.59
C THR A 237 18.15 -4.02 -3.93
N ARG A 238 19.42 -3.57 -3.95
CA ARG A 238 20.22 -3.47 -5.19
C ARG A 238 20.47 -4.86 -5.79
N LEU A 239 20.80 -5.85 -4.97
CA LEU A 239 20.98 -7.23 -5.40
C LEU A 239 19.67 -7.81 -5.97
N ARG A 240 18.56 -7.68 -5.24
CA ARG A 240 17.22 -8.09 -5.68
C ARG A 240 16.85 -7.47 -7.03
N ARG A 241 17.06 -6.16 -7.21
CA ARG A 241 16.77 -5.47 -8.49
C ARG A 241 17.60 -6.04 -9.64
N ARG A 242 18.88 -6.34 -9.42
CA ARG A 242 19.74 -6.95 -10.45
C ARG A 242 19.27 -8.35 -10.85
N ILE A 243 18.83 -9.15 -9.89
CA ILE A 243 18.29 -10.50 -10.13
C ILE A 243 16.96 -10.40 -10.88
N LEU A 244 16.01 -9.59 -10.40
CA LEU A 244 14.70 -9.45 -11.03
C LEU A 244 14.79 -8.89 -12.47
N ASN A 245 15.68 -7.92 -12.73
CA ASN A 245 15.91 -7.40 -14.08
C ASN A 245 16.46 -8.45 -15.07
N ARG A 246 17.07 -9.53 -14.58
CA ARG A 246 17.52 -10.65 -15.42
C ARG A 246 16.40 -11.66 -15.69
N ILE A 247 15.45 -11.79 -14.77
CA ILE A 247 14.39 -12.79 -14.81
C ILE A 247 13.13 -12.24 -15.51
N ASP A 248 12.84 -10.95 -15.34
CA ASP A 248 11.67 -10.27 -15.91
C ASP A 248 12.08 -8.95 -16.61
N PRO A 249 12.30 -8.99 -17.94
CA PRO A 249 12.72 -7.81 -18.71
C PRO A 249 11.57 -6.81 -19.00
N VAL A 250 10.31 -7.15 -18.73
CA VAL A 250 9.14 -6.33 -19.07
C VAL A 250 9.00 -5.12 -18.12
N LYS A 251 9.42 -5.26 -16.85
CA LYS A 251 9.41 -4.20 -15.84
C LYS A 251 10.27 -2.95 -16.12
N LYS A 252 10.96 -2.88 -17.27
CA LYS A 252 11.91 -1.79 -17.59
C LYS A 252 11.29 -0.48 -18.10
N ARG A 253 9.98 -0.40 -18.41
CA ARG A 253 9.38 0.82 -18.99
C ARG A 253 7.94 1.10 -18.52
N GLY A 254 7.77 1.61 -17.30
CA GLY A 254 6.57 2.42 -16.98
C GLY A 254 5.84 2.17 -15.66
N GLU A 255 6.00 1.01 -15.01
CA GLU A 255 5.14 0.65 -13.87
C GLU A 255 5.79 0.94 -12.51
N ARG A 256 6.05 2.22 -12.25
CA ARG A 256 6.07 2.74 -10.88
C ARG A 256 4.96 3.77 -10.78
N GLY A 257 3.79 3.34 -10.27
CA GLY A 257 2.75 4.23 -9.75
C GLY A 257 2.21 5.31 -10.70
N ARG A 258 2.40 5.19 -12.03
CA ARG A 258 1.85 6.18 -12.94
C ARG A 258 0.40 5.80 -13.24
N ILE A 259 -0.51 6.39 -12.49
CA ILE A 259 -1.92 6.47 -12.87
C ILE A 259 -1.95 7.24 -14.19
N GLN A 260 -2.15 6.54 -15.30
CA GLN A 260 -2.63 7.23 -16.51
C GLN A 260 -4.12 7.41 -16.30
N HIS A 261 -4.53 8.62 -15.92
CA HIS A 261 -5.89 9.07 -16.17
C HIS A 261 -6.08 9.06 -17.69
N GLY A 262 -6.69 8.00 -18.19
CA GLY A 262 -7.29 7.99 -19.51
C GLY A 262 -8.50 8.91 -19.45
N SER A 263 -8.29 10.21 -19.65
CA SER A 263 -9.35 11.13 -20.02
C SER A 263 -9.96 10.62 -21.32
N ARG A 264 -11.10 9.96 -21.23
CA ARG A 264 -12.01 9.78 -22.35
C ARG A 264 -13.38 10.26 -21.93
N ARG A 265 -13.66 11.52 -22.25
CA ARG A 265 -14.96 11.99 -22.75
C ARG A 265 -14.76 13.26 -23.59
N PRO A 266 -15.61 13.53 -24.58
CA PRO A 266 -16.26 12.63 -25.54
C PRO A 266 -15.45 12.48 -26.84
#